data_AF-A0A8T4NPT3-F1
#
_entry.id   AF-A0A8T4NPT3-F1
#
_cell.length_a   1.000
_cell.length_b   1.000
_cell.length_c   1.000
_cell.angle_alpha   90.00
_cell.angle_beta   90.00
_cell.angle_gamma   90.00
#
_symmetry.space_group_name_H-M   'P 1'
#
loop_
_entity.id
_entity.type
_entity.pdbx_description
1 polymer ?
#
loop_
_entity_poly.entity_id
_entity_poly.type
_entity_poly.pdbx_seq_one_letter_code
_entity_poly.pdbx_strand_id
1 'polypeptide(L)'
;MDFLKENYAARRRLYKNRDKFWHENKKNCERNCLFLVNLLKKQYQIPQKWKINIIVGNFSEKNNAKIKPFDYFSYSLTNLVVASKKQNYEFLIFLNKARIGFLSKAALIPLIAHEMQHIKQGALNPKEYLLSTIDDKLSEKLEREAELSARNIKNWDEFRKQQVLESVLYCYDLFGWNGARKMALFFYKEIKEIYGDGYLGDINEEEFKIFLNAMKKKDINLFIDYFQKFSSLTMSLPDLND
;
A
#
# COMPACT_ATOMS: atom_id res chain seq x y z
N MET A 1 -19.79 1.40 2.41
CA MET A 1 -18.81 2.51 2.32
C MET A 1 -18.23 2.48 0.92
N ASP A 2 -18.30 3.60 0.20
CA ASP A 2 -17.85 3.67 -1.19
C ASP A 2 -16.41 4.19 -1.23
N PHE A 3 -15.45 3.28 -1.20
CA PHE A 3 -14.02 3.63 -1.23
C PHE A 3 -13.61 4.37 -2.50
N LEU A 4 -14.36 4.23 -3.59
CA LEU A 4 -14.09 4.97 -4.82
C LEU A 4 -14.37 6.47 -4.63
N LYS A 5 -15.47 6.83 -3.94
CA LYS A 5 -15.73 8.21 -3.54
C LYS A 5 -14.67 8.75 -2.57
N GLU A 6 -14.21 7.94 -1.62
CA GLU A 6 -13.11 8.33 -0.72
C GLU A 6 -11.81 8.59 -1.49
N ASN A 7 -11.54 7.80 -2.53
CA ASN A 7 -10.39 7.94 -3.41
C ASN A 7 -10.41 9.29 -4.17
N TYR A 8 -11.55 9.63 -4.79
CA TYR A 8 -11.69 10.93 -5.46
C TYR A 8 -11.63 12.11 -4.49
N ALA A 9 -12.18 11.97 -3.29
CA ALA A 9 -12.04 12.98 -2.25
C ALA A 9 -10.57 13.16 -1.81
N ALA A 10 -9.80 12.06 -1.74
CA ALA A 10 -8.37 12.11 -1.45
C ALA A 10 -7.59 12.85 -2.55
N ARG A 11 -7.83 12.56 -3.83
CA ARG A 11 -7.23 13.28 -4.97
C ARG A 11 -7.48 14.78 -4.92
N ARG A 12 -8.71 15.20 -4.61
CA ARG A 12 -9.06 16.62 -4.46
C ARG A 12 -8.34 17.30 -3.30
N ARG A 13 -8.28 16.65 -2.13
CA ARG A 13 -7.55 17.19 -0.96
C ARG A 13 -6.05 17.31 -1.24
N LEU A 14 -5.47 16.29 -1.86
CA LEU A 14 -4.08 16.25 -2.27
C LEU A 14 -3.74 17.43 -3.20
N TYR A 15 -4.59 17.73 -4.17
CA TYR A 15 -4.39 18.89 -5.05
C TYR A 15 -4.50 20.23 -4.33
N LYS A 16 -5.49 20.37 -3.45
CA LYS A 16 -5.80 21.64 -2.78
C LYS A 16 -4.76 22.03 -1.73
N ASN A 17 -4.28 21.08 -0.91
CA ASN A 17 -3.34 21.35 0.17
C ASN A 17 -2.58 20.07 0.57
N ARG A 18 -1.40 19.85 -0.04
CA ARG A 18 -0.57 18.66 0.20
C ARG A 18 -0.09 18.56 1.65
N ASP A 19 0.37 19.65 2.25
CA ASP A 19 0.89 19.63 3.63
C ASP A 19 -0.16 19.18 4.63
N LYS A 20 -1.37 19.75 4.55
CA LYS A 20 -2.50 19.33 5.39
C LYS A 20 -2.89 17.88 5.12
N PHE A 21 -2.92 17.47 3.85
CA PHE A 21 -3.23 16.10 3.47
C PHE A 21 -2.25 15.09 4.08
N TRP A 22 -0.94 15.35 3.99
CA TRP A 22 0.09 14.50 4.59
C TRP A 22 0.00 14.45 6.11
N HIS A 23 -0.24 15.59 6.75
CA HIS A 23 -0.37 15.65 8.21
C HIS A 23 -1.58 14.85 8.70
N GLU A 24 -2.74 15.01 8.05
CA GLU A 24 -3.95 14.28 8.38
C GLU A 24 -3.79 12.76 8.17
N ASN A 25 -3.16 12.33 7.07
CA ASN A 25 -2.94 10.90 6.83
C ASN A 25 -2.00 10.30 7.88
N LYS A 26 -0.89 10.97 8.22
CA LYS A 26 0.04 10.53 9.28
C LYS A 26 -0.63 10.37 10.62
N LYS A 27 -1.47 11.35 11.02
CA LYS A 27 -2.25 11.30 12.27
C LYS A 27 -3.24 10.13 12.30
N ASN A 28 -3.80 9.77 11.15
CA ASN A 28 -4.87 8.76 11.06
C ASN A 28 -4.40 7.37 10.58
N CYS A 29 -3.12 7.20 10.24
CA CYS A 29 -2.59 5.99 9.61
C CYS A 29 -2.97 4.71 10.36
N GLU A 30 -2.71 4.67 11.67
CA GLU A 30 -2.98 3.50 12.50
C GLU A 30 -4.47 3.14 12.55
N ARG A 31 -5.33 4.14 12.79
CA ARG A 31 -6.80 3.96 12.77
C ARG A 31 -7.28 3.45 11.40
N ASN A 32 -6.73 3.98 10.31
CA ASN A 32 -7.08 3.56 8.95
C ASN A 32 -6.64 2.11 8.69
N CYS A 33 -5.45 1.71 9.14
CA CYS A 33 -4.96 0.34 9.00
C CYS A 33 -5.84 -0.65 9.77
N LEU A 34 -6.12 -0.35 11.05
CA LEU A 34 -6.99 -1.19 11.89
C LEU A 34 -8.39 -1.33 11.30
N PHE A 35 -8.96 -0.24 10.77
CA PHE A 35 -10.25 -0.26 10.10
C PHE A 35 -10.23 -1.20 8.88
N LEU A 36 -9.22 -1.07 8.01
CA LEU A 36 -9.11 -1.86 6.78
C LEU A 36 -8.87 -3.35 7.07
N VAL A 37 -7.99 -3.69 8.02
CA VAL A 37 -7.77 -5.08 8.41
C VAL A 37 -9.06 -5.70 8.94
N ASN A 38 -9.80 -5.00 9.81
CA ASN A 38 -11.07 -5.51 10.34
C ASN A 38 -12.14 -5.68 9.25
N LEU A 39 -12.21 -4.76 8.30
CA LEU A 39 -13.10 -4.86 7.15
C LEU A 39 -12.76 -6.08 6.29
N LEU A 40 -11.49 -6.20 5.91
CA LEU A 40 -11.00 -7.25 5.01
C LEU A 40 -10.98 -8.63 5.67
N LYS A 41 -10.85 -8.73 7.00
CA LYS A 41 -10.94 -10.00 7.73
C LYS A 41 -12.22 -10.77 7.38
N LYS A 42 -13.34 -10.06 7.28
CA LYS A 42 -14.63 -10.64 6.89
C LYS A 42 -14.64 -11.07 5.42
N GLN A 43 -14.13 -10.21 4.54
CA GLN A 43 -14.08 -10.46 3.09
C GLN A 43 -13.22 -11.68 2.74
N TYR A 44 -12.06 -11.84 3.38
CA TYR A 44 -11.15 -12.96 3.15
C TYR A 44 -11.56 -14.25 3.90
N GLN A 45 -12.65 -14.21 4.68
CA GLN A 45 -13.19 -15.34 5.43
C GLN A 45 -12.14 -16.02 6.34
N ILE A 46 -11.29 -15.22 6.99
CA ILE A 46 -10.26 -15.77 7.87
C ILE A 46 -10.94 -16.50 9.04
N PRO A 47 -10.55 -17.76 9.35
CA PRO A 47 -11.20 -18.53 10.39
C PRO A 47 -11.17 -17.82 11.76
N GLN A 48 -12.31 -17.79 12.46
CA GLN A 48 -12.50 -16.98 13.67
C GLN A 48 -11.53 -17.28 14.81
N LYS A 49 -11.00 -18.50 14.86
CA LYS A 49 -9.99 -18.90 15.87
C LYS A 49 -8.68 -18.14 15.75
N TRP A 50 -8.39 -17.51 14.61
CA TRP A 50 -7.17 -16.74 14.38
C TRP A 50 -7.29 -15.32 14.93
N LYS A 51 -6.39 -15.00 15.86
CA LYS A 51 -6.14 -13.65 16.35
C LYS A 51 -5.16 -12.97 15.40
N ILE A 52 -5.45 -11.73 15.05
CA ILE A 52 -4.59 -10.91 14.18
C ILE A 52 -4.16 -9.71 15.02
N ASN A 53 -2.89 -9.66 15.38
CA ASN A 53 -2.28 -8.53 16.05
C ASN A 53 -1.67 -7.61 14.98
N ILE A 54 -1.85 -6.30 15.12
CA ILE A 54 -1.39 -5.32 14.13
C ILE A 54 -0.53 -4.31 14.86
N ILE A 55 0.71 -4.11 14.39
CA ILE A 55 1.60 -3.09 14.93
C ILE A 55 1.94 -2.11 13.82
N VAL A 56 1.61 -0.83 14.03
CA VAL A 56 1.84 0.25 13.07
C VAL A 56 2.86 1.23 13.64
N GLY A 57 4.11 1.19 13.15
CA GLY A 57 5.23 1.89 13.77
C GLY A 57 6.42 2.16 12.84
N ASN A 58 7.41 2.92 13.33
CA ASN A 58 8.71 3.09 12.66
C ASN A 58 9.69 2.07 13.26
N PHE A 59 10.32 1.22 12.45
CA PHE A 59 11.06 0.06 12.95
C PHE A 59 12.58 0.07 12.76
N SER A 60 13.15 1.14 12.20
CA SER A 60 14.58 1.37 12.33
C SER A 60 14.88 2.86 12.26
N GLU A 61 15.32 3.43 13.38
CA GLU A 61 16.09 4.67 13.40
C GLU A 61 17.57 4.34 13.61
N LYS A 62 18.05 3.24 12.99
CA LYS A 62 19.49 2.91 13.06
C LYS A 62 20.25 4.09 12.44
N ASN A 63 21.01 4.80 13.28
CA ASN A 63 21.92 5.91 12.96
C ASN A 63 21.27 7.26 12.60
N ASN A 64 20.15 7.68 13.21
CA ASN A 64 19.47 8.96 12.93
C ASN A 64 19.04 9.16 11.46
N ALA A 65 19.18 8.14 10.61
CA ALA A 65 18.72 8.17 9.24
C ALA A 65 17.23 7.81 9.22
N LYS A 66 16.38 8.77 8.87
CA LYS A 66 14.95 8.50 8.63
C LYS A 66 14.83 7.54 7.45
N ILE A 67 14.28 6.35 7.69
CA ILE A 67 13.88 5.40 6.64
C ILE A 67 13.02 6.15 5.63
N LYS A 68 13.36 6.03 4.35
CA LYS A 68 12.61 6.61 3.24
C LYS A 68 11.59 5.59 2.72
N PRO A 69 10.49 6.06 2.09
CA PRO A 69 9.44 5.16 1.61
C PRO A 69 9.85 4.14 0.55
N PHE A 70 11.00 4.33 -0.11
CA PHE A 70 11.55 3.42 -1.12
C PHE A 70 12.72 2.58 -0.57
N ASP A 71 13.09 2.72 0.70
CA ASP A 71 14.15 1.90 1.28
C ASP A 71 13.62 0.49 1.52
N TYR A 72 14.45 -0.53 1.29
CA TYR A 72 14.10 -1.94 1.47
C TYR A 72 13.47 -2.23 2.84
N PHE A 73 14.04 -1.67 3.91
CA PHE A 73 13.55 -1.83 5.30
C PHE A 73 12.23 -1.11 5.60
N SER A 74 11.65 -0.41 4.63
CA SER A 74 10.38 0.30 4.79
C SER A 74 9.15 -0.61 4.60
N TYR A 75 9.33 -1.86 4.19
CA TYR A 75 8.21 -2.75 3.87
C TYR A 75 7.52 -3.36 5.09
N SER A 76 6.25 -3.71 4.88
CA SER A 76 5.42 -4.40 5.87
C SER A 76 5.74 -5.89 5.90
N LEU A 77 5.44 -6.55 7.01
CA LEU A 77 5.72 -7.97 7.21
C LEU A 77 4.54 -8.64 7.90
N THR A 78 4.05 -9.73 7.34
CA THR A 78 3.07 -10.60 8.00
C THR A 78 3.77 -11.87 8.50
N ASN A 79 3.65 -12.14 9.80
CA ASN A 79 4.27 -13.30 10.42
C ASN A 79 3.22 -14.16 11.13
N LEU A 80 3.30 -15.47 10.89
CA LEU A 80 2.63 -16.45 11.75
C LEU A 80 3.44 -16.60 13.04
N VAL A 81 2.86 -16.19 14.18
CA VAL A 81 3.56 -16.22 15.47
C VAL A 81 3.35 -17.55 16.18
N VAL A 82 2.10 -18.03 16.22
CA VAL A 82 1.77 -19.32 16.83
C VAL A 82 0.61 -19.99 16.11
N ALA A 83 0.65 -21.32 16.00
CA ALA A 83 -0.41 -22.12 15.40
C ALA A 83 -0.77 -23.35 16.26
N SER A 84 -1.02 -23.17 17.56
CA SER A 84 -1.30 -24.28 18.48
C SER A 84 -2.54 -24.05 19.37
N LYS A 85 -3.17 -25.14 19.82
CA LYS A 85 -4.31 -25.07 20.76
C LYS A 85 -3.92 -24.50 22.13
N LYS A 86 -2.64 -24.66 22.54
CA LYS A 86 -2.16 -24.24 23.88
C LYS A 86 -1.74 -22.76 23.94
N GLN A 87 -1.26 -22.21 22.83
CA GLN A 87 -0.69 -20.87 22.74
C GLN A 87 -1.47 -19.95 21.79
N ASN A 88 -2.70 -20.33 21.46
CA ASN A 88 -3.59 -19.68 20.50
C ASN A 88 -3.07 -19.66 19.05
N TYR A 89 -3.97 -19.37 18.12
CA TYR A 89 -3.69 -19.25 16.70
C TYR A 89 -3.49 -17.76 16.40
N GLU A 90 -2.26 -17.29 16.26
CA GLU A 90 -1.92 -15.87 16.22
C GLU A 90 -1.06 -15.48 15.02
N PHE A 91 -1.51 -14.44 14.32
CA PHE A 91 -0.74 -13.68 13.35
C PHE A 91 -0.32 -12.33 13.92
N LEU A 92 0.78 -11.83 13.38
CA LEU A 92 1.28 -10.49 13.63
C LEU A 92 1.58 -9.80 12.30
N ILE A 93 0.81 -8.75 12.00
CA ILE A 93 1.08 -7.84 10.87
C ILE A 93 1.87 -6.66 11.40
N PHE A 94 3.03 -6.41 10.81
CA PHE A 94 3.81 -5.21 11.01
C PHE A 94 3.65 -4.29 9.82
N LEU A 95 3.16 -3.07 10.07
CA LEU A 95 2.96 -2.04 9.05
C LEU A 95 3.89 -0.85 9.34
N ASN A 96 4.83 -0.58 8.43
CA ASN A 96 5.86 0.43 8.66
C ASN A 96 5.39 1.85 8.27
N LYS A 97 5.27 2.74 9.27
CA LYS A 97 4.79 4.13 9.09
C LYS A 97 5.67 4.94 8.13
N ALA A 98 6.94 4.59 7.92
CA ALA A 98 7.79 5.25 6.92
C ALA A 98 7.28 5.06 5.48
N ARG A 99 6.67 3.90 5.19
CA ARG A 99 6.14 3.56 3.86
C ARG A 99 4.68 3.91 3.67
N ILE A 100 3.88 3.77 4.74
CA ILE A 100 2.42 3.85 4.65
C ILE A 100 1.80 5.01 5.42
N GLY A 101 2.58 5.70 6.25
CA GLY A 101 2.08 6.73 7.16
C GLY A 101 1.42 7.91 6.45
N PHE A 102 1.89 8.25 5.26
CA PHE A 102 1.39 9.37 4.46
C PHE A 102 0.23 8.97 3.52
N LEU A 103 -0.07 7.69 3.40
CA LEU A 103 -1.08 7.18 2.48
C LEU A 103 -2.50 7.46 3.02
N SER A 104 -3.39 7.82 2.12
CA SER A 104 -4.82 7.88 2.38
C SER A 104 -5.37 6.48 2.59
N LYS A 105 -6.55 6.40 3.24
CA LYS A 105 -7.22 5.12 3.47
C LYS A 105 -7.43 4.31 2.17
N ALA A 106 -7.77 4.97 1.06
CA ALA A 106 -7.94 4.29 -0.23
C ALA A 106 -6.61 3.74 -0.77
N ALA A 107 -5.51 4.50 -0.66
CA ALA A 107 -4.18 4.08 -1.07
C ALA A 107 -3.57 2.96 -0.20
N LEU A 108 -4.11 2.74 1.01
CA LEU A 108 -3.72 1.64 1.89
C LEU A 108 -4.37 0.30 1.51
N ILE A 109 -5.47 0.31 0.74
CA ILE A 109 -6.21 -0.91 0.39
C ILE A 109 -5.31 -1.95 -0.30
N PRO A 110 -4.50 -1.60 -1.31
CA PRO A 110 -3.70 -2.60 -2.02
C PRO A 110 -2.76 -3.37 -1.10
N LEU A 111 -2.02 -2.61 -0.27
CA LEU A 111 -1.06 -3.15 0.68
C LEU A 111 -1.75 -4.03 1.73
N ILE A 112 -2.82 -3.53 2.36
CA ILE A 112 -3.48 -4.30 3.42
C ILE A 112 -4.19 -5.53 2.85
N ALA A 113 -4.75 -5.46 1.65
CA ALA A 113 -5.34 -6.62 0.98
C ALA A 113 -4.34 -7.73 0.73
N HIS A 114 -3.13 -7.37 0.26
CA HIS A 114 -2.02 -8.28 0.08
C HIS A 114 -1.66 -8.99 1.40
N GLU A 115 -1.42 -8.23 2.49
CA GLU A 115 -1.11 -8.81 3.81
C GLU A 115 -2.24 -9.69 4.37
N MET A 116 -3.50 -9.33 4.09
CA MET A 116 -4.64 -10.12 4.53
C MET A 116 -4.77 -11.46 3.80
N GLN A 117 -4.29 -11.55 2.56
CA GLN A 117 -4.21 -12.81 1.84
C GLN A 117 -3.12 -13.72 2.41
N HIS A 118 -1.98 -13.16 2.82
CA HIS A 118 -0.95 -13.89 3.57
C HIS A 118 -1.49 -14.50 4.86
N ILE A 119 -2.29 -13.75 5.63
CA ILE A 119 -2.98 -14.29 6.80
C ILE A 119 -3.90 -15.44 6.42
N LYS A 120 -4.68 -15.30 5.33
CA LYS A 120 -5.57 -16.37 4.88
C LYS A 120 -4.79 -17.63 4.50
N GLN A 121 -3.70 -17.50 3.73
CA GLN A 121 -2.83 -18.61 3.33
C GLN A 121 -2.29 -19.34 4.56
N GLY A 122 -1.69 -18.62 5.51
CA GLY A 122 -1.21 -19.24 6.74
C GLY A 122 -2.32 -19.77 7.65
N ALA A 123 -3.51 -19.17 7.63
CA ALA A 123 -4.63 -19.63 8.44
C ALA A 123 -5.24 -20.95 7.93
N LEU A 124 -5.20 -21.17 6.61
CA LEU A 124 -5.68 -22.37 5.94
C LEU A 124 -4.62 -23.48 5.93
N ASN A 125 -3.35 -23.13 5.70
CA ASN A 125 -2.25 -24.09 5.70
C ASN A 125 -1.02 -23.58 6.47
N PRO A 126 -1.04 -23.63 7.82
CA PRO A 126 0.04 -23.07 8.65
C PRO A 126 1.40 -23.72 8.40
N LYS A 127 1.43 -25.03 8.09
CA LYS A 127 2.68 -25.76 7.86
C LYS A 127 3.36 -25.32 6.56
N GLU A 128 2.58 -25.23 5.48
CA GLU A 128 3.07 -24.76 4.17
C GLU A 128 3.53 -23.29 4.27
N TYR A 129 2.77 -22.44 4.97
CA TYR A 129 3.14 -21.04 5.17
C TYR A 129 4.40 -20.85 6.04
N LEU A 130 4.66 -21.74 7.02
CA LEU A 130 5.95 -21.72 7.73
C LEU A 130 7.09 -22.20 6.83
N LEU A 131 6.83 -23.21 6.00
CA LEU A 131 7.85 -23.75 5.10
C LEU A 131 8.32 -22.72 4.07
N SER A 132 7.46 -21.79 3.65
CA SER A 132 7.83 -20.73 2.71
C SER A 132 8.88 -19.76 3.25
N THR A 133 9.15 -19.75 4.56
CA THR A 133 10.24 -18.95 5.15
C THR A 133 11.64 -19.48 4.81
N ILE A 134 11.75 -20.73 4.34
CA ILE A 134 13.01 -21.38 3.99
C ILE A 134 13.01 -22.00 2.57
N ASP A 135 11.87 -21.94 1.85
CA ASP A 135 11.72 -22.41 0.48
C ASP A 135 11.33 -21.23 -0.43
N ASP A 136 12.31 -20.72 -1.17
CA ASP A 136 12.16 -19.55 -2.05
C ASP A 136 11.09 -19.77 -3.13
N LYS A 137 10.99 -20.98 -3.71
CA LYS A 137 10.01 -21.25 -4.76
C LYS A 137 8.60 -21.25 -4.21
N LEU A 138 8.42 -21.79 -3.00
CA LEU A 138 7.14 -21.74 -2.31
C LEU A 138 6.80 -20.31 -1.89
N SER A 139 7.78 -19.55 -1.41
CA SER A 139 7.64 -18.13 -1.08
C SER A 139 7.15 -17.31 -2.27
N GLU A 140 7.83 -17.40 -3.42
CA GLU A 140 7.45 -16.71 -4.66
C GLU A 140 6.03 -17.06 -5.11
N LYS A 141 5.64 -18.34 -5.00
CA LYS A 141 4.29 -18.80 -5.31
C LYS A 141 3.25 -18.12 -4.41
N LEU A 142 3.47 -18.10 -3.10
CA LEU A 142 2.54 -17.51 -2.14
C LEU A 142 2.43 -15.99 -2.30
N GLU A 143 3.53 -15.29 -2.56
CA GLU A 143 3.54 -13.85 -2.86
C GLU A 143 2.75 -13.52 -4.14
N ARG A 144 2.91 -14.33 -5.19
CA ARG A 144 2.16 -14.18 -6.44
C ARG A 144 0.66 -14.42 -6.24
N GLU A 145 0.30 -15.44 -5.47
CA GLU A 145 -1.10 -15.69 -5.10
C GLU A 145 -1.67 -14.54 -4.24
N ALA A 146 -0.87 -13.97 -3.34
CA ALA A 146 -1.24 -12.83 -2.51
C ALA A 146 -1.64 -11.62 -3.37
N GLU A 147 -0.78 -11.28 -4.32
CA GLU A 147 -0.99 -10.18 -5.25
C GLU A 147 -2.18 -10.39 -6.18
N LEU A 148 -2.32 -11.57 -6.80
CA LEU A 148 -3.45 -11.88 -7.66
C LEU A 148 -4.77 -11.84 -6.90
N SER A 149 -4.79 -12.27 -5.64
CA SER A 149 -5.97 -12.17 -4.80
C SER A 149 -6.33 -10.74 -4.47
N ALA A 150 -5.34 -9.91 -4.11
CA ALA A 150 -5.54 -8.50 -3.83
C ALA A 150 -6.14 -7.75 -5.04
N ARG A 151 -5.68 -8.08 -6.25
CA ARG A 151 -6.20 -7.56 -7.53
C ARG A 151 -7.68 -7.84 -7.80
N ASN A 152 -8.27 -8.84 -7.14
CA ASN A 152 -9.70 -9.16 -7.29
C ASN A 152 -10.61 -8.20 -6.51
N ILE A 153 -10.05 -7.24 -5.77
CA ILE A 153 -10.84 -6.19 -5.13
C ILE A 153 -11.49 -5.31 -6.21
N LYS A 154 -12.80 -5.06 -6.04
CA LYS A 154 -13.54 -4.16 -6.92
C LYS A 154 -12.87 -2.78 -6.95
N ASN A 155 -12.62 -2.27 -8.16
CA ASN A 155 -11.90 -1.01 -8.40
C ASN A 155 -10.42 -1.01 -7.96
N TRP A 156 -9.78 -2.19 -7.89
CA TRP A 156 -8.36 -2.34 -7.55
C TRP A 156 -7.46 -1.31 -8.22
N ASP A 157 -7.56 -1.17 -9.54
CA ASP A 157 -6.67 -0.29 -10.31
C ASP A 157 -6.78 1.17 -9.85
N GLU A 158 -7.95 1.64 -9.45
CA GLU A 158 -8.10 3.01 -8.94
C GLU A 158 -7.42 3.22 -7.57
N PHE A 159 -7.39 2.19 -6.71
CA PHE A 159 -6.68 2.24 -5.43
C PHE A 159 -5.17 2.15 -5.63
N ARG A 160 -4.71 1.28 -6.54
CA ARG A 160 -3.30 1.19 -6.94
C ARG A 160 -2.81 2.50 -7.56
N LYS A 161 -3.56 3.11 -8.48
CA LYS A 161 -3.28 4.45 -9.03
C LYS A 161 -3.08 5.48 -7.93
N GLN A 162 -3.93 5.44 -6.89
CA GLN A 162 -3.83 6.36 -5.77
C GLN A 162 -2.56 6.13 -4.94
N GLN A 163 -2.22 4.87 -4.66
CA GLN A 163 -0.98 4.51 -3.97
C GLN A 163 0.25 4.99 -4.74
N VAL A 164 0.27 4.82 -6.07
CA VAL A 164 1.34 5.33 -6.94
C VAL A 164 1.44 6.85 -6.84
N LEU A 165 0.32 7.54 -7.07
CA LEU A 165 0.24 9.01 -7.03
C LEU A 165 0.77 9.55 -5.70
N GLU A 166 0.23 9.04 -4.58
CA GLU A 166 0.59 9.53 -3.25
C GLU A 166 2.04 9.21 -2.88
N SER A 167 2.56 8.03 -3.22
CA SER A 167 3.95 7.66 -2.89
C SER A 167 4.96 8.47 -3.67
N VAL A 168 4.74 8.67 -4.97
CA VAL A 168 5.63 9.47 -5.82
C VAL A 168 5.59 10.94 -5.40
N LEU A 169 4.40 11.50 -5.15
CA LEU A 169 4.26 12.89 -4.73
C LEU A 169 4.81 13.15 -3.33
N TYR A 170 4.60 12.24 -2.39
CA TYR A 170 5.17 12.39 -1.05
C TYR A 170 6.70 12.41 -1.10
N CYS A 171 7.30 11.54 -1.92
CA CYS A 171 8.75 11.55 -2.14
C CYS A 171 9.24 12.81 -2.89
N TYR A 172 8.42 13.35 -3.80
CA TYR A 172 8.67 14.63 -4.45
C TYR A 172 8.68 15.79 -3.45
N ASP A 173 7.66 15.89 -2.60
CA ASP A 173 7.53 16.98 -1.63
C ASP A 173 8.65 16.96 -0.57
N LEU A 174 9.16 15.76 -0.21
CA LEU A 174 10.25 15.65 0.77
C LEU A 174 11.66 15.78 0.20
N PHE A 175 11.89 15.28 -1.01
CA PHE A 175 13.24 15.08 -1.55
C PHE A 175 13.40 15.56 -3.00
N GLY A 176 12.42 16.33 -3.50
CA GLY A 176 12.36 16.81 -4.87
C GLY A 176 12.31 15.68 -5.90
N TRP A 177 12.70 16.02 -7.13
CA TRP A 177 12.72 15.10 -8.27
C TRP A 177 13.57 13.84 -8.04
N ASN A 178 14.62 13.93 -7.22
CA ASN A 178 15.46 12.78 -6.90
C ASN A 178 14.70 11.73 -6.09
N GLY A 179 13.92 12.13 -5.08
CA GLY A 179 13.07 11.20 -4.33
C GLY A 179 11.94 10.63 -5.17
N ALA A 180 11.26 11.50 -5.93
CA ALA A 180 10.19 11.09 -6.83
C ALA A 180 10.66 10.03 -7.83
N ARG A 181 11.85 10.24 -8.44
CA ARG A 181 12.45 9.31 -9.39
C ARG A 181 12.77 7.97 -8.75
N LYS A 182 13.35 7.97 -7.54
CA LYS A 182 13.64 6.72 -6.81
C LYS A 182 12.36 5.94 -6.55
N MET A 183 11.30 6.59 -6.07
CA MET A 183 10.03 5.94 -5.82
C MET A 183 9.38 5.38 -7.11
N ALA A 184 9.40 6.16 -8.20
CA ALA A 184 8.82 5.73 -9.47
C ALA A 184 9.60 4.57 -10.11
N LEU A 185 10.94 4.61 -10.08
CA LEU A 185 11.79 3.50 -10.54
C LEU A 185 11.58 2.25 -9.71
N PHE A 186 11.52 2.43 -8.39
CA PHE A 186 11.29 1.36 -7.46
C PHE A 186 9.99 0.61 -7.78
N PHE A 187 8.89 1.33 -7.99
CA PHE A 187 7.62 0.73 -8.43
C PHE A 187 7.65 0.12 -9.83
N TYR A 188 8.43 0.67 -10.76
CA TYR A 188 8.42 0.24 -12.16
C TYR A 188 9.25 -1.03 -12.38
N LYS A 189 10.38 -1.17 -11.67
CA LYS A 189 11.38 -2.23 -11.93
C LYS A 189 11.87 -2.95 -10.68
N GLU A 190 12.23 -2.21 -9.64
CA GLU A 190 13.00 -2.79 -8.53
C GLU A 190 12.15 -3.67 -7.62
N ILE A 191 10.86 -3.35 -7.43
CA ILE A 191 9.98 -4.11 -6.53
C ILE A 191 9.84 -5.58 -6.94
N LYS A 192 9.83 -5.84 -8.26
CA LYS A 192 9.75 -7.17 -8.85
C LYS A 192 11.02 -7.99 -8.63
N GLU A 193 12.18 -7.33 -8.69
CA GLU A 193 13.49 -7.97 -8.48
C GLU A 193 13.72 -8.31 -7.00
N ILE A 194 13.17 -7.49 -6.10
CA ILE A 194 13.39 -7.61 -4.65
C ILE A 194 12.46 -8.64 -3.99
N TYR A 195 11.20 -8.73 -4.43
CA TYR A 195 10.17 -9.55 -3.79
C TYR A 195 9.61 -10.65 -4.71
N GLY A 196 10.38 -11.01 -5.74
CA GLY A 196 9.99 -11.96 -6.78
C GLY A 196 8.84 -11.43 -7.66
N ASP A 197 8.38 -12.28 -8.58
CA ASP A 197 7.19 -12.03 -9.43
C ASP A 197 5.89 -11.76 -8.64
N GLY A 198 5.94 -11.75 -7.30
CA GLY A 198 4.86 -11.43 -6.37
C GLY A 198 4.46 -9.95 -6.35
N TYR A 199 5.38 -9.02 -6.58
CA TYR A 199 5.02 -7.60 -6.71
C TYR A 199 5.10 -7.20 -8.19
N LEU A 200 4.00 -7.42 -8.90
CA LEU A 200 3.81 -7.05 -10.30
C LEU A 200 3.68 -5.52 -10.44
N GLY A 201 4.81 -4.82 -10.30
CA GLY A 201 5.03 -3.40 -10.61
C GLY A 201 3.84 -2.47 -10.38
N ASP A 202 3.87 -1.69 -9.29
CA ASP A 202 2.77 -0.80 -8.94
C ASP A 202 2.52 0.28 -9.99
N ILE A 203 3.52 0.67 -10.81
CA ILE A 203 3.37 1.64 -11.91
C ILE A 203 3.51 0.94 -13.26
N ASN A 204 2.58 1.19 -14.18
CA ASN A 204 2.66 0.64 -15.54
C ASN A 204 3.56 1.51 -16.45
N GLU A 205 3.85 1.02 -17.66
CA GLU A 205 4.74 1.72 -18.60
C GLU A 205 4.21 3.10 -19.01
N GLU A 206 2.91 3.25 -19.20
CA GLU A 206 2.28 4.52 -19.57
C GLU A 206 2.42 5.55 -18.45
N GLU A 207 2.09 5.17 -17.22
CA GLU A 207 2.24 5.99 -16.02
C GLU A 207 3.70 6.40 -15.80
N PHE A 208 4.64 5.48 -16.04
CA PHE A 208 6.06 5.77 -15.94
C PHE A 208 6.52 6.74 -17.04
N LYS A 209 6.02 6.60 -18.28
CA LYS A 209 6.27 7.57 -19.37
C LYS A 209 5.73 8.96 -19.02
N ILE A 210 4.54 9.05 -18.43
CA ILE A 210 3.98 10.32 -17.94
C ILE A 210 4.87 10.93 -16.86
N PHE A 211 5.34 10.13 -15.91
CA PHE A 211 6.29 10.58 -14.89
C PHE A 211 7.59 11.12 -15.50
N LEU A 212 8.19 10.41 -16.46
CA LEU A 212 9.40 10.86 -17.16
C LEU A 212 9.18 12.18 -17.92
N ASN A 213 8.01 12.35 -18.54
CA ASN A 213 7.65 13.60 -19.22
C ASN A 213 7.50 14.75 -18.20
N ALA A 214 6.84 14.51 -17.07
CA ALA A 214 6.73 15.47 -15.96
C ALA A 214 8.11 15.89 -15.44
N MET A 215 9.03 14.93 -15.23
CA MET A 215 10.42 15.20 -14.86
C MET A 215 11.15 16.05 -15.90
N LYS A 216 11.06 15.70 -17.19
CA LYS A 216 11.73 16.41 -18.29
C LYS A 216 11.28 17.86 -18.36
N LYS A 217 9.98 18.10 -18.16
CA LYS A 217 9.37 19.44 -18.16
C LYS A 217 9.49 20.16 -16.82
N LYS A 218 10.01 19.49 -15.79
CA LYS A 218 10.07 19.96 -14.39
C LYS A 218 8.70 20.42 -13.85
N ASP A 219 7.64 19.76 -14.30
CA ASP A 219 6.27 20.08 -13.90
C ASP A 219 5.60 18.82 -13.34
N ILE A 220 5.52 18.76 -12.01
CA ILE A 220 4.90 17.64 -11.30
C ILE A 220 3.38 17.58 -11.56
N ASN A 221 2.74 18.69 -11.90
CA ASN A 221 1.30 18.71 -12.15
C ASN A 221 0.91 17.87 -13.35
N LEU A 222 1.80 17.70 -14.35
CA LEU A 222 1.56 16.79 -15.47
C LEU A 222 1.32 15.34 -15.01
N PHE A 223 2.03 14.91 -13.96
CA PHE A 223 1.82 13.59 -13.37
C PHE A 223 0.52 13.55 -12.57
N ILE A 224 0.22 14.60 -11.78
CA ILE A 224 -1.02 14.70 -10.99
C ILE A 224 -2.25 14.67 -11.90
N ASP A 225 -2.25 15.49 -12.95
CA ASP A 225 -3.35 15.67 -13.89
C ASP A 225 -3.69 14.38 -14.62
N TYR A 226 -2.70 13.53 -14.92
CA TYR A 226 -2.94 12.22 -15.50
C TYR A 226 -3.87 11.38 -14.62
N PHE A 227 -3.61 11.29 -13.32
CA PHE A 227 -4.46 10.54 -12.39
C PHE A 227 -5.80 11.25 -12.07
N GLN A 228 -5.92 12.55 -12.35
CA GLN A 228 -7.15 13.31 -12.16
C GLN A 228 -8.09 13.30 -13.38
N LYS A 229 -7.59 13.31 -14.61
CA LYS A 229 -8.43 13.30 -15.83
C LYS A 229 -9.30 12.05 -15.95
N PHE A 230 -8.88 10.93 -15.36
CA PHE A 230 -9.72 9.73 -15.26
C PHE A 230 -10.79 9.80 -14.15
N SER A 231 -10.77 10.84 -13.31
CA SER A 231 -11.81 11.11 -12.30
C SER A 231 -12.91 12.05 -12.78
N SER A 232 -12.66 12.90 -13.79
CA SER A 232 -13.64 13.86 -14.30
C SER A 232 -14.77 13.25 -15.13
N LEU A 233 -14.76 11.93 -15.36
CA LEU A 233 -15.83 11.21 -16.05
C LEU A 233 -16.96 10.74 -15.11
N THR A 234 -16.82 10.89 -13.80
CA THR A 234 -17.97 10.69 -12.88
C THR A 234 -17.95 11.67 -11.71
N MET A 235 -19.13 12.25 -11.48
CA MET A 235 -19.57 12.96 -10.28
C MET A 235 -19.39 14.49 -10.27
N SER A 236 -20.32 15.16 -10.96
CA SER A 236 -21.06 16.26 -10.36
C SER A 236 -21.67 15.79 -9.03
N LEU A 237 -20.92 15.97 -7.94
CA LEU A 237 -21.49 15.96 -6.60
C LEU A 237 -21.65 17.42 -6.17
N PRO A 238 -22.83 17.83 -5.70
CA PRO A 238 -23.06 19.20 -5.27
C PRO A 238 -22.07 19.54 -4.15
N ASP A 239 -21.60 20.79 -4.17
CA ASP A 239 -20.83 21.37 -3.09
C ASP A 239 -21.58 21.15 -1.78
N LEU A 240 -21.02 20.30 -0.90
CA LEU A 240 -21.42 20.27 0.50
C LEU A 240 -20.71 21.42 1.20
N ASN A 241 -21.19 22.63 0.94
CA ASN A 241 -21.21 23.71 1.91
C ASN A 241 -22.65 23.80 2.40
N ASP A 242 -22.89 23.23 3.58
CA ASP A 242 -23.77 23.72 4.65
C ASP A 242 -23.55 22.85 5.90
#